data_AF-A0A3M1SF98-F1
#
_entry.id   AF-A0A3M1SF98-F1
#
_cell.length_a   1.000
_cell.length_b   1.000
_cell.length_c   1.000
_cell.angle_alpha   90.00
_cell.angle_beta   90.00
_cell.angle_gamma   90.00
#
_symmetry.space_group_name_H-M   'P 1'
#
loop_
_entity.id
_entity.type
_entity.pdbx_description
1 polymer ?
#
loop_
_entity_poly.entity_id
_entity_poly.type
_entity_poly.pdbx_seq_one_letter_code
_entity_poly.pdbx_strand_id
1 'polypeptide(L)'
;GHSMTLPRDIYSIPQVRAYLLLLSDRVSFRARRYGYKGKTVTLIVRYKSFETFSVRKKLMSPTDDPHLVFRSACELLSTVRLREPVRLLGVSLGCLVRKTGQLNLFAEQNQRSRLLDTLDRINLRYGSGSLVWAATLKPERQPGVISPAWRPEGVHRSL
;
A
#
# COMPACT_ATOMS: atom_id res chain seq x y z
N GLY A 1 -3.75 4.78 -5.39
CA GLY A 1 -3.80 3.96 -4.16
C GLY A 1 -4.46 2.61 -4.40
N HIS A 2 -4.48 1.76 -3.39
CA HIS A 2 -5.22 0.49 -3.37
C HIS A 2 -6.20 0.58 -2.21
N SER A 3 -7.45 0.20 -2.44
CA SER A 3 -8.45 0.04 -1.40
C SER A 3 -9.08 -1.33 -1.48
N MET A 4 -9.68 -1.76 -0.38
CA MET A 4 -10.34 -3.04 -0.30
C MET A 4 -11.54 -2.94 0.64
N THR A 5 -12.71 -3.29 0.13
CA THR A 5 -13.85 -3.65 0.96
C THR A 5 -13.52 -4.96 1.66
N LEU A 6 -13.61 -4.96 2.98
CA LEU A 6 -13.24 -6.09 3.80
C LEU A 6 -14.34 -7.16 3.77
N PRO A 7 -14.00 -8.45 3.87
CA PRO A 7 -14.99 -9.53 3.86
C PRO A 7 -15.94 -9.48 5.06
N ARG A 8 -15.49 -8.85 6.15
CA ARG A 8 -16.28 -8.55 7.35
C ARG A 8 -15.85 -7.18 7.85
N ASP A 9 -16.78 -6.45 8.44
CA ASP A 9 -16.46 -5.18 9.10
C ASP A 9 -15.62 -5.47 10.36
N ILE A 10 -14.48 -4.80 10.52
CA ILE A 10 -13.51 -5.10 11.60
C ILE A 10 -13.27 -3.90 12.52
N TYR A 11 -13.01 -4.17 13.79
CA TYR A 11 -12.60 -3.14 14.76
C TYR A 11 -11.25 -3.46 15.44
N SER A 12 -10.71 -4.64 15.20
CA SER A 12 -9.45 -5.10 15.79
C SER A 12 -8.26 -4.41 15.11
N ILE A 13 -7.47 -3.66 15.89
CA ILE A 13 -6.26 -2.98 15.42
C ILE A 13 -5.26 -3.96 14.77
N PRO A 14 -4.96 -5.14 15.34
CA PRO A 14 -4.16 -6.16 14.66
C PRO A 14 -4.69 -6.55 13.26
N GLN A 15 -6.00 -6.74 13.12
CA GLN A 15 -6.61 -7.07 11.82
C GLN A 15 -6.50 -5.91 10.83
N VAL A 16 -6.74 -4.68 11.28
CA VAL A 16 -6.56 -3.46 10.47
C VAL A 16 -5.12 -3.36 9.99
N ARG A 17 -4.14 -3.54 10.88
CA ARG A 17 -2.71 -3.49 10.55
C ARG A 17 -2.31 -4.54 9.51
N ALA A 18 -2.83 -5.77 9.60
CA ALA A 18 -2.58 -6.79 8.58
C ALA A 18 -3.07 -6.36 7.18
N TYR A 19 -4.25 -5.73 7.11
CA TYR A 19 -4.75 -5.16 5.86
C TYR A 19 -3.94 -3.95 5.39
N LEU A 20 -3.49 -3.08 6.30
CA LEU A 20 -2.61 -1.97 5.94
C LEU A 20 -1.29 -2.46 5.34
N LEU A 21 -0.71 -3.54 5.87
CA LEU A 21 0.51 -4.13 5.32
C LEU A 21 0.29 -4.63 3.88
N LEU A 22 -0.79 -5.39 3.65
CA LEU A 22 -1.19 -5.86 2.33
C LEU A 22 -1.41 -4.71 1.34
N LEU A 23 -2.14 -3.66 1.74
CA LEU A 23 -2.43 -2.52 0.88
C LEU A 23 -1.17 -1.71 0.58
N SER A 24 -0.28 -1.56 1.56
CA SER A 24 1.01 -0.88 1.40
C SER A 24 1.89 -1.62 0.39
N ASP A 25 1.93 -2.95 0.48
CA ASP A 25 2.66 -3.79 -0.47
C ASP A 25 2.14 -3.62 -1.90
N ARG A 26 0.82 -3.72 -2.10
CA ARG A 26 0.18 -3.54 -3.42
C ARG A 26 0.42 -2.16 -4.01
N VAL A 27 0.33 -1.11 -3.20
CA VAL A 27 0.57 0.27 -3.65
C VAL A 27 2.03 0.46 -4.05
N SER A 28 2.96 -0.03 -3.24
CA SER A 28 4.39 0.06 -3.48
C SER A 28 4.82 -0.75 -4.69
N PHE A 29 4.32 -1.98 -4.86
CA PHE A 29 4.49 -2.78 -6.08
C PHE A 29 4.06 -2.00 -7.32
N ARG A 30 2.85 -1.41 -7.30
CA ARG A 30 2.37 -0.64 -8.45
C ARG A 30 3.22 0.60 -8.71
N ALA A 31 3.67 1.29 -7.66
CA ALA A 31 4.55 2.44 -7.81
C ALA A 31 5.88 2.04 -8.49
N ARG A 32 6.51 0.94 -8.04
CA ARG A 32 7.73 0.39 -8.65
C ARG A 32 7.50 -0.06 -10.09
N ARG A 33 6.40 -0.77 -10.37
CA ARG A 33 6.02 -1.22 -11.72
C ARG A 33 5.96 -0.08 -12.74
N TYR A 34 5.49 1.09 -12.32
CA TYR A 34 5.42 2.27 -13.18
C TYR A 34 6.60 3.24 -13.01
N GLY A 35 7.62 2.88 -12.22
CA GLY A 35 8.82 3.70 -12.04
C GLY A 35 8.59 4.98 -11.24
N TYR A 36 7.74 4.95 -10.21
CA TYR A 36 7.42 6.09 -9.35
C TYR A 36 7.72 5.83 -7.87
N LYS A 37 8.01 6.91 -7.15
CA LYS A 37 8.02 6.99 -5.68
C LYS A 37 7.01 8.05 -5.23
N GLY A 38 6.44 7.92 -4.03
CA GLY A 38 5.51 8.91 -3.48
C GLY A 38 6.07 9.62 -2.26
N LYS A 39 5.81 10.94 -2.14
CA LYS A 39 6.20 11.75 -0.98
C LYS A 39 5.08 11.90 0.05
N THR A 40 3.87 11.45 -0.25
CA THR A 40 2.72 11.54 0.67
C THR A 40 2.07 10.17 0.80
N VAL A 41 1.80 9.75 2.03
CA VAL A 41 0.99 8.55 2.33
C VAL A 41 -0.37 9.01 2.82
N THR A 42 -1.43 8.45 2.24
CA THR A 42 -2.82 8.68 2.64
C THR A 42 -3.43 7.38 3.11
N LEU A 43 -4.02 7.39 4.32
CA LEU A 43 -4.89 6.35 4.85
C LEU A 43 -6.34 6.76 4.61
N ILE A 44 -7.12 5.86 4.01
CA ILE A 44 -8.54 6.01 3.75
C ILE A 44 -9.28 4.96 4.58
N VAL A 45 -10.29 5.38 5.32
CA VAL A 45 -11.13 4.50 6.15
C VAL A 45 -12.57 4.80 5.84
N ARG A 46 -13.36 3.75 5.57
CA ARG A 46 -14.81 3.82 5.49
C ARG A 46 -15.43 2.92 6.54
N TYR A 47 -16.33 3.47 7.33
CA TYR A 47 -17.05 2.75 8.38
C TYR A 47 -18.22 1.94 7.81
N LYS A 48 -18.80 1.06 8.63
CA LYS A 48 -20.01 0.29 8.29
C LYS A 48 -21.19 1.20 7.88
N SER A 49 -21.28 2.39 8.46
CA SER A 49 -22.24 3.47 8.18
C SER A 49 -22.02 4.16 6.83
N PHE A 50 -21.00 3.75 6.07
CA PHE A 50 -20.55 4.34 4.81
C PHE A 50 -19.92 5.74 4.94
N GLU A 51 -19.84 6.30 6.15
CA GLU A 51 -19.02 7.48 6.42
C GLU A 51 -17.55 7.18 6.07
N THR A 52 -16.92 8.08 5.32
CA THR A 52 -15.55 7.94 4.84
C THR A 52 -14.72 9.12 5.31
N PHE A 53 -13.55 8.85 5.89
CA PHE A 53 -12.55 9.87 6.17
C PHE A 53 -11.20 9.45 5.61
N SER A 54 -10.31 10.43 5.45
CA SER A 54 -8.92 10.17 5.09
C SER A 54 -7.99 11.09 5.86
N VAL A 55 -6.83 10.55 6.22
CA VAL A 55 -5.74 11.29 6.85
C VAL A 55 -4.47 11.05 6.05
N ARG A 56 -3.61 12.06 5.96
CA ARG A 56 -2.39 12.00 5.13
C ARG A 56 -1.19 12.58 5.86
N LYS A 57 -0.01 12.05 5.55
CA LYS A 57 1.28 12.53 6.05
C LYS A 57 2.25 12.71 4.89
N LYS A 58 2.95 13.84 4.89
CA LYS A 58 4.08 14.10 4.01
C LYS A 58 5.34 13.46 4.60
N LEU A 59 6.09 12.75 3.77
CA LEU A 59 7.35 12.11 4.11
C LEU A 59 8.52 13.05 3.81
N MET A 60 9.63 12.85 4.52
CA MET A 60 10.88 13.59 4.29
C MET A 60 11.41 13.33 2.88
N SER A 61 11.42 12.05 2.48
CA SER A 61 11.91 11.60 1.17
C SER A 61 10.86 10.73 0.46
N PRO A 62 10.76 10.81 -0.89
CA PRO A 62 9.87 9.94 -1.64
C PRO A 62 10.22 8.47 -1.47
N THR A 63 9.20 7.61 -1.34
CA THR A 63 9.39 6.16 -1.14
C THR A 63 8.46 5.32 -2.02
N ASP A 64 8.95 4.15 -2.37
CA ASP A 64 8.25 3.01 -2.96
C ASP A 64 8.48 1.74 -2.11
N ASP A 65 8.97 1.89 -0.88
CA ASP A 65 9.23 0.80 0.06
C ASP A 65 7.93 0.44 0.82
N PRO A 66 7.45 -0.80 0.72
CA PRO A 66 6.20 -1.21 1.34
C PRO A 66 6.20 -1.08 2.87
N HIS A 67 7.35 -1.25 3.53
CA HIS A 67 7.45 -1.15 4.99
C HIS A 67 7.41 0.29 5.48
N LEU A 68 8.03 1.22 4.76
CA LEU A 68 7.93 2.65 5.06
C LEU A 68 6.49 3.15 4.87
N VAL A 69 5.83 2.71 3.80
CA VAL A 69 4.42 3.03 3.56
C VAL A 69 3.53 2.45 4.66
N PHE A 70 3.74 1.19 5.03
CA PHE A 70 3.00 0.53 6.11
C PHE A 70 3.18 1.21 7.46
N ARG A 71 4.42 1.55 7.84
CA ARG A 71 4.71 2.27 9.09
C ARG A 71 4.00 3.61 9.10
N SER A 72 4.11 4.36 8.01
CA SER A 72 3.44 5.66 7.86
C SER A 72 1.91 5.54 7.96
N ALA A 73 1.32 4.50 7.37
CA ALA A 73 -0.11 4.23 7.48
C ALA A 73 -0.53 3.85 8.91
N CYS A 74 0.30 3.11 9.65
CA CYS A 74 0.05 2.79 11.06
C CYS A 74 0.16 4.04 11.95
N GLU A 75 1.13 4.92 11.69
CA GLU A 75 1.24 6.22 12.37
C GLU A 75 -0.02 7.05 12.14
N LEU A 76 -0.49 7.15 10.90
CA LEU A 76 -1.76 7.81 10.58
C LEU A 76 -2.96 7.17 11.30
N LEU A 77 -3.01 5.83 11.35
CA LEU A 77 -4.05 5.13 12.11
C LEU A 77 -4.00 5.49 13.60
N SER A 78 -2.81 5.66 14.19
CA SER A 78 -2.68 6.01 15.60
C SER A 78 -3.16 7.43 15.93
N THR A 79 -3.20 8.33 14.95
CA THR A 79 -3.74 9.69 15.13
C THR A 79 -5.27 9.75 15.11
N VAL A 80 -5.95 8.65 14.77
CA VAL A 80 -7.41 8.59 14.69
C VAL A 80 -7.96 7.55 15.66
N ARG A 81 -8.97 7.94 16.43
CA ARG A 81 -9.75 6.99 17.22
C ARG A 81 -10.85 6.42 16.32
N LEU A 82 -10.79 5.13 16.03
CA LEU A 82 -11.88 4.45 15.33
C LEU A 82 -13.16 4.60 16.15
N ARG A 83 -14.26 4.96 15.49
CA ARG A 83 -15.58 5.16 16.11
C ARG A 83 -16.53 4.00 15.84
N GLU A 84 -16.34 3.35 14.70
CA GLU A 84 -17.17 2.24 14.21
C GLU A 84 -16.31 1.15 13.55
N PRO A 85 -16.84 -0.07 13.39
CA PRO A 85 -16.24 -1.10 12.54
C PRO A 85 -15.91 -0.57 11.15
N VAL A 86 -14.70 -0.88 10.70
CA VAL A 86 -14.16 -0.51 9.40
C VAL A 86 -14.65 -1.50 8.35
N ARG A 87 -15.31 -0.99 7.32
CA ARG A 87 -15.82 -1.74 6.16
C ARG A 87 -14.86 -1.72 4.99
N LEU A 88 -14.14 -0.61 4.79
CA LEU A 88 -13.12 -0.49 3.74
C LEU A 88 -11.89 0.24 4.26
N LEU A 89 -10.73 -0.27 3.84
CA LEU A 89 -9.43 0.36 4.05
C LEU A 89 -8.80 0.70 2.72
N GLY A 90 -8.10 1.83 2.67
CA GLY A 90 -7.30 2.24 1.53
C GLY A 90 -5.98 2.85 1.93
N VAL A 91 -4.95 2.58 1.12
CA VAL A 91 -3.65 3.23 1.21
C VAL A 91 -3.34 3.86 -0.14
N SER A 92 -2.81 5.08 -0.16
CA SER A 92 -2.36 5.71 -1.40
C SER A 92 -1.03 6.42 -1.22
N LEU A 93 -0.23 6.39 -2.28
CA LEU A 93 0.91 7.28 -2.47
C LEU A 93 0.48 8.48 -3.32
N GLY A 94 0.93 9.67 -2.91
CA GLY A 94 0.74 10.93 -3.62
C GLY A 94 2.04 11.71 -3.73
N CYS A 95 1.99 12.87 -4.40
CA CYS A 95 3.18 13.67 -4.73
C CYS A 95 4.26 12.79 -5.41
N LEU A 96 3.86 12.16 -6.51
CA LEU A 96 4.66 11.15 -7.20
C LEU A 96 5.84 11.79 -7.93
N VAL A 97 7.02 11.19 -7.77
CA VAL A 97 8.24 11.53 -8.51
C VAL A 97 8.69 10.32 -9.30
N ARG A 98 9.24 10.53 -10.50
CA ARG A 98 9.82 9.42 -11.28
C ARG A 98 11.07 8.91 -10.57
N LYS A 99 11.24 7.59 -10.52
CA LYS A 99 12.48 6.93 -10.11
C LYS A 99 13.50 7.24 -11.20
N THR A 100 14.38 8.22 -10.96
CA THR A 100 15.54 8.48 -11.80
C THR A 100 16.54 7.35 -11.60
N GLY A 101 17.24 6.92 -12.66
CA GLY A 101 18.21 5.82 -12.61
C GLY A 101 19.49 6.10 -11.81
N GLN A 102 19.53 7.21 -11.06
CA GLN A 102 20.66 7.55 -10.22
C GLN A 102 20.72 6.56 -9.06
N LEU A 103 21.83 5.82 -8.98
CA LEU A 103 22.13 4.96 -7.83
C LEU A 103 22.20 5.85 -6.58
N ASN A 104 21.57 5.43 -5.49
CA ASN A 104 21.79 6.10 -4.22
C ASN A 104 23.28 5.94 -3.87
N LEU A 105 23.88 6.98 -3.29
CA LEU A 105 25.27 6.92 -2.82
C LEU A 105 25.47 5.86 -1.73
N PHE A 106 24.39 5.51 -1.01
CA PHE A 106 24.39 4.53 0.07
C PHE A 106 24.09 3.11 -0.41
N ALA A 107 25.01 2.19 -0.12
CA ALA A 107 24.94 0.78 -0.54
C ALA A 107 23.68 0.06 -0.01
N GLU A 108 23.28 0.31 1.23
CA GLU A 108 22.11 -0.33 1.86
C GLU A 108 20.81 -0.03 1.11
N GLN A 109 20.61 1.23 0.71
CA GLN A 109 19.42 1.65 -0.02
C GLN A 109 19.36 1.00 -1.42
N ASN A 110 20.53 0.80 -2.03
CA ASN A 110 20.64 0.10 -3.31
C ASN A 110 20.33 -1.40 -3.16
N GLN A 111 20.88 -2.05 -2.14
CA GLN A 111 20.58 -3.47 -1.83
C GLN A 111 19.09 -3.67 -1.58
N ARG A 112 18.48 -2.79 -0.78
CA ARG A 112 17.05 -2.86 -0.47
C ARG A 112 16.17 -2.65 -1.71
N SER A 113 16.50 -1.68 -2.57
CA SER A 113 15.78 -1.53 -3.85
C SER A 113 15.91 -2.77 -4.72
N ARG A 114 17.13 -3.32 -4.88
CA ARG A 114 17.36 -4.51 -5.71
C ARG A 114 16.60 -5.73 -5.19
N LEU A 115 16.53 -5.90 -3.87
CA LEU A 115 15.73 -6.95 -3.23
C LEU A 115 14.26 -6.81 -3.60
N LEU A 116 13.67 -5.63 -3.40
CA LEU A 116 12.26 -5.37 -3.72
C LEU A 116 11.97 -5.57 -5.22
N ASP A 117 12.85 -5.08 -6.09
CA ASP A 117 12.74 -5.26 -7.54
C ASP A 117 12.82 -6.76 -7.92
N THR A 118 13.60 -7.56 -7.18
CA THR A 118 13.69 -9.02 -7.38
C THR A 118 12.42 -9.74 -6.94
N LEU A 119 11.86 -9.39 -5.77
CA LEU A 119 10.60 -9.94 -5.28
C LEU A 119 9.46 -9.67 -6.28
N ASP A 120 9.42 -8.47 -6.84
CA ASP A 120 8.43 -8.08 -7.84
C ASP A 120 8.56 -8.92 -9.11
N ARG A 121 9.78 -9.17 -9.59
CA ARG A 121 10.03 -10.02 -10.77
C ARG A 121 9.54 -11.45 -10.56
N ILE A 122 9.74 -12.01 -9.36
CA ILE A 122 9.25 -13.35 -9.01
C ILE A 122 7.71 -13.36 -9.03
N ASN A 123 7.08 -12.40 -8.37
CA ASN A 123 5.62 -12.28 -8.34
C ASN A 123 5.00 -12.04 -9.73
N LEU A 124 5.69 -11.32 -10.62
CA LEU A 124 5.25 -11.14 -12.01
C LEU A 124 5.36 -12.42 -12.83
N ARG A 125 6.42 -13.23 -12.60
CA ARG A 125 6.67 -14.47 -13.35
C ARG A 125 5.76 -15.62 -12.91
N TYR A 126 5.54 -15.78 -11.61
CA TYR A 126 4.85 -16.94 -11.04
C TYR A 126 3.43 -16.65 -10.56
N GLY A 127 3.01 -15.38 -10.62
CA GLY A 127 1.66 -14.94 -10.26
C GLY A 127 1.64 -14.13 -8.96
N SER A 128 0.73 -13.17 -8.90
CA SER A 128 0.55 -12.30 -7.74
C SER A 128 0.19 -13.12 -6.50
N GLY A 129 1.08 -13.14 -5.51
CA GLY A 129 0.92 -13.92 -4.28
C GLY A 129 1.87 -15.11 -4.15
N SER A 130 2.77 -15.32 -5.11
CA SER A 130 3.84 -16.33 -5.02
C SER A 130 4.79 -16.03 -3.85
N LEU A 131 5.08 -14.75 -3.62
CA LEU A 131 5.79 -14.25 -2.44
C LEU A 131 4.92 -13.19 -1.77
N VAL A 132 4.62 -13.43 -0.50
CA VAL A 132 3.86 -12.52 0.36
C VAL A 132 4.58 -12.35 1.69
N TRP A 133 4.32 -11.24 2.36
CA TRP A 133 4.80 -11.03 3.73
C TRP A 133 4.15 -12.04 4.66
N ALA A 134 4.92 -12.70 5.53
CA ALA A 134 4.41 -13.71 6.47
C ALA A 134 3.23 -13.17 7.30
N ALA A 135 3.31 -11.92 7.76
CA ALA A 135 2.25 -11.24 8.51
C ALA A 135 0.96 -10.98 7.71
N THR A 136 0.97 -11.20 6.39
CA THR A 136 -0.22 -11.11 5.52
C THR A 136 -0.82 -12.47 5.16
N LEU A 137 -0.17 -13.58 5.55
CA LEU A 137 -0.75 -14.92 5.42
C LEU A 137 -1.98 -15.00 6.32
N LYS A 138 -3.16 -14.99 5.69
CA LYS A 138 -4.39 -15.46 6.31
C LYS A 138 -4.63 -16.89 5.87
N PRO A 139 -5.22 -17.75 6.72
CA PRO A 139 -5.59 -19.12 6.34
C PRO A 139 -6.65 -19.16 5.22
N GLU A 140 -7.40 -18.07 5.01
CA GLU A 140 -8.39 -17.97 3.94
C GLU A 140 -7.80 -17.32 2.67
N ARG A 141 -7.94 -18.03 1.54
CA ARG A 141 -7.67 -17.51 0.20
C ARG A 141 -8.47 -16.23 -0.02
N GLN A 142 -7.79 -15.11 -0.24
CA GLN A 142 -8.46 -13.89 -0.69
C GLN A 142 -8.98 -14.13 -2.11
N PRO A 143 -10.25 -13.81 -2.41
CA PRO A 143 -10.73 -13.85 -3.79
C PRO A 143 -9.85 -12.93 -4.64
N GLY A 144 -9.54 -13.40 -5.86
CA GLY A 144 -8.77 -12.62 -6.83
C GLY A 144 -9.38 -11.23 -6.96
N VAL A 145 -8.56 -10.19 -6.81
CA VAL A 145 -9.02 -8.81 -6.95
C VAL A 145 -9.53 -8.63 -8.37
N ILE A 146 -10.84 -8.48 -8.52
CA ILE A 146 -11.44 -8.00 -9.77
C ILE A 146 -10.93 -6.57 -9.94
N SER A 147 -10.15 -6.34 -11.00
CA SER A 147 -9.70 -4.99 -11.36
C SER A 147 -10.90 -4.04 -11.41
N PRO A 148 -10.78 -2.80 -10.89
CA PRO A 148 -11.89 -1.85 -10.93
C PRO A 148 -12.35 -1.60 -12.37
N ALA A 149 -13.61 -1.17 -12.57
CA ALA A 149 -14.22 -0.89 -13.87
C ALA A 149 -13.54 0.24 -14.70
N TRP A 150 -12.45 0.82 -14.20
CA TRP A 150 -11.66 1.87 -14.84
C TRP A 150 -10.31 1.31 -15.29
N ARG A 151 -9.71 1.88 -16.36
CA ARG A 151 -8.49 1.36 -16.98
C ARG A 151 -7.33 1.22 -15.96
N PRO A 152 -6.76 0.03 -15.76
CA PRO A 152 -5.67 -0.20 -14.80
C PRO A 152 -4.30 0.33 -15.27
N GLU A 153 -4.24 0.95 -16.45
CA GLU A 153 -3.03 1.47 -17.07
C GLU A 153 -2.88 2.98 -16.88
N GLY A 154 -1.67 3.42 -16.52
CA GLY A 154 -1.32 4.83 -16.41
C GLY A 154 -1.29 5.39 -14.98
N VAL A 155 -0.88 6.66 -14.88
CA VAL A 155 -0.69 7.39 -13.62
C VAL A 155 -1.81 8.40 -13.45
N HIS A 156 -2.65 8.23 -12.43
CA HIS A 156 -3.69 9.21 -12.12
C HIS A 156 -3.08 10.41 -11.37
N ARG A 157 -3.19 11.61 -11.96
CA ARG A 157 -2.83 12.87 -11.32
C ARG A 157 -4.11 13.54 -10.82
N SER A 158 -4.28 13.65 -9.51
CA SER A 158 -5.25 14.60 -8.95
C SER A 158 -4.65 16.00 -9.06
N LEU A 159 -5.30 16.88 -9.84
CA LEU A 159 -5.01 18.31 -9.88
C LEU A 159 -5.18 18.93 -8.49
#